data_AF-A0A7X9I4E4-F1
#
_entry.id   AF-A0A7X9I4E4-F1
#
_cell.length_a   1.000
_cell.length_b   1.000
_cell.length_c   1.000
_cell.angle_alpha   90.00
_cell.angle_beta   90.00
_cell.angle_gamma   90.00
#
_symmetry.space_group_name_H-M   'P 1'
#
loop_
_entity.id
_entity.type
_entity.pdbx_description
1 polymer ?
#
loop_
_entity_poly.entity_id
_entity_poly.type
_entity_poly.pdbx_seq_one_letter_code
_entity_poly.pdbx_strand_id
1 'polypeptide(L)'
;LQEYAASIDWVNKNPAEAGALVGKKDLGIPADVAVVAIPRCNIRYMSAMDAKPAVDKYLQILLDFSPNTVGGKLPDANFFFQK
;
A
#
# COMPACT_ATOMS: atom_id res chain seq x y z
N LEU A 1 -11.70 8.79 -0.51
CA LEU A 1 -10.37 8.36 -0.01
C LEU A 1 -10.12 8.72 1.47
N GLN A 2 -10.91 9.61 2.09
CA GLN A 2 -10.83 9.89 3.53
C GLN A 2 -11.09 8.64 4.39
N GLU A 3 -12.13 7.87 4.08
CA GLU A 3 -12.42 6.60 4.78
C GLU A 3 -11.27 5.59 4.71
N TYR A 4 -10.52 5.57 3.60
CA TYR A 4 -9.38 4.66 3.44
C TYR A 4 -8.20 5.09 4.32
N ALA A 5 -7.92 6.39 4.39
CA ALA A 5 -6.93 6.94 5.30
C ALA A 5 -7.32 6.70 6.77
N ALA A 6 -8.59 6.92 7.13
CA ALA A 6 -9.12 6.67 8.48
C ALA A 6 -9.04 5.18 8.87
N SER A 7 -9.33 4.27 7.93
CA SER A 7 -9.18 2.83 8.14
C SER A 7 -7.72 2.43 8.40
N ILE A 8 -6.77 2.97 7.62
CA ILE A 8 -5.34 2.73 7.82
C ILE A 8 -4.87 3.28 9.18
N ASP A 9 -5.28 4.50 9.53
CA ASP A 9 -4.97 5.10 10.83
C ASP A 9 -5.50 4.24 11.98
N TRP A 10 -6.71 3.70 11.84
CA TRP A 10 -7.29 2.81 12.83
C TRP A 10 -6.47 1.52 12.96
N VAL A 11 -6.06 0.87 11.86
CA VAL A 11 -5.23 -0.35 11.93
C VAL A 11 -3.90 -0.08 12.62
N ASN A 12 -3.24 1.03 12.31
CA ASN A 12 -1.95 1.39 12.94
C ASN A 12 -2.09 1.72 14.43
N LYS A 13 -3.21 2.31 14.86
CA LYS A 13 -3.48 2.65 16.26
C LYS A 13 -4.00 1.48 17.09
N ASN A 14 -4.58 0.46 16.44
CA ASN A 14 -5.22 -0.67 17.11
C ASN A 14 -4.70 -2.03 16.56
N PRO A 15 -3.39 -2.35 16.67
CA PRO A 15 -2.84 -3.58 16.08
C PRO A 15 -3.44 -4.87 16.66
N ALA A 16 -3.82 -4.88 17.94
CA ALA A 16 -4.41 -6.04 18.59
C ALA A 16 -5.81 -6.36 18.04
N GLU A 17 -6.66 -5.35 17.95
CA GLU A 17 -8.00 -5.43 17.40
C GLU A 17 -7.96 -5.76 15.90
N ALA A 18 -7.04 -5.13 15.16
CA ALA A 18 -6.82 -5.44 13.76
C ALA A 18 -6.33 -6.89 13.57
N GLY A 19 -5.41 -7.38 14.41
CA GLY A 19 -4.96 -8.78 14.37
C GLY A 19 -6.10 -9.78 14.66
N ALA A 20 -6.98 -9.48 15.61
CA ALA A 20 -8.17 -10.30 15.87
C ALA A 20 -9.11 -10.33 14.65
N LEU A 21 -9.30 -9.20 13.96
CA LEU A 21 -10.07 -9.13 12.72
C LEU A 21 -9.44 -9.96 11.60
N VAL A 22 -8.11 -9.92 11.45
CA VAL A 22 -7.36 -10.74 10.48
C VAL A 22 -7.65 -12.22 10.67
N GLY A 23 -7.58 -12.71 11.92
CA GLY A 23 -7.91 -14.10 12.24
C GLY A 23 -9.39 -14.43 12.00
N LYS A 24 -10.31 -13.56 12.45
CA LYS A 24 -11.77 -13.76 12.27
C LYS A 24 -12.19 -13.80 10.80
N LYS A 25 -11.47 -13.08 9.93
CA LYS A 25 -11.75 -12.99 8.50
C LYS A 25 -10.98 -14.03 7.67
N ASP A 26 -10.23 -14.91 8.32
CA ASP A 26 -9.45 -15.98 7.69
C ASP A 26 -8.57 -15.47 6.54
N LEU A 27 -7.81 -14.39 6.82
CA LEU A 27 -6.91 -13.79 5.83
C LEU A 27 -5.58 -14.56 5.66
N GLY A 28 -5.51 -15.80 6.15
CA GLY A 28 -4.32 -16.66 6.04
C GLY A 28 -3.13 -16.24 6.91
N ILE A 29 -3.33 -15.33 7.87
CA ILE A 29 -2.29 -14.87 8.80
C ILE A 29 -2.78 -15.11 10.23
N PRO A 30 -1.99 -15.78 11.09
CA PRO A 30 -2.30 -15.91 12.50
C PRO A 30 -2.46 -14.53 13.17
N ALA A 31 -3.46 -14.40 14.04
CA ALA A 31 -3.82 -13.11 14.64
C ALA A 31 -2.65 -12.46 15.40
N ASP A 32 -1.89 -13.26 16.15
CA ASP A 32 -0.69 -12.84 16.89
C ASP A 32 0.45 -12.37 15.96
N VAL A 33 0.67 -13.07 14.85
CA VAL A 33 1.63 -12.65 13.81
C VAL A 33 1.20 -11.32 13.20
N ALA A 34 -0.10 -11.12 12.96
CA ALA A 34 -0.61 -9.87 12.41
C ALA A 34 -0.36 -8.67 13.34
N VAL A 35 -0.54 -8.83 14.65
CA VAL A 35 -0.24 -7.75 15.63
C VAL A 35 1.20 -7.25 15.49
N VAL A 36 2.15 -8.17 15.35
CA VAL A 36 3.58 -7.85 15.22
C VAL A 36 3.91 -7.32 13.82
N ALA A 37 3.22 -7.80 12.79
CA ALA A 37 3.45 -7.41 11.40
C ALA A 37 2.96 -5.99 11.08
N ILE A 38 1.78 -5.59 11.58
CA ILE A 38 1.15 -4.29 11.29
C ILE A 38 2.14 -3.10 11.39
N PRO A 39 2.87 -2.87 12.50
CA PRO A 39 3.79 -1.74 12.62
C PRO A 39 5.01 -1.83 11.67
N ARG A 40 5.29 -3.01 11.10
CA ARG A 40 6.42 -3.27 10.19
C ARG A 40 6.02 -3.19 8.71
N CYS A 41 4.73 -3.24 8.41
CA CYS A 41 4.21 -3.24 7.04
C CYS A 41 4.16 -1.86 6.39
N ASN A 42 4.47 -0.78 7.12
CA ASN A 42 4.37 0.60 6.63
C ASN A 42 3.01 0.90 5.97
N ILE A 43 1.93 0.46 6.61
CA ILE A 43 0.56 0.64 6.11
C ILE A 43 0.24 2.14 6.17
N ARG A 44 0.36 2.84 5.04
CA ARG A 44 0.25 4.29 4.98
C ARG A 44 -0.54 4.72 3.74
N TYR A 45 -1.46 5.65 3.95
CA TYR A 45 -2.12 6.34 2.85
C TYR A 45 -1.24 7.49 2.32
N MET A 46 -1.11 7.57 1.00
CA MET A 46 -0.61 8.73 0.27
C MET A 46 -1.52 8.98 -0.92
N SER A 47 -1.81 10.25 -1.23
CA SER A 47 -2.56 10.57 -2.43
C SER A 47 -1.74 10.20 -3.67
N ALA A 48 -2.39 10.00 -4.81
CA ALA A 48 -1.69 9.70 -6.06
C ALA A 48 -0.67 10.79 -6.43
N MET A 49 -1.00 12.05 -6.13
CA MET A 49 -0.12 13.19 -6.39
C MET A 49 1.09 13.23 -5.45
N ASP A 50 0.90 12.95 -4.16
CA ASP A 50 2.01 12.89 -3.19
C ASP A 50 2.91 11.68 -3.45
N ALA A 51 2.33 10.56 -3.90
CA ALA A 51 3.06 9.34 -4.19
C ALA A 51 3.77 9.37 -5.56
N LYS A 52 3.37 10.27 -6.48
CA LYS A 52 3.84 10.33 -7.86
C LYS A 52 5.37 10.28 -8.00
N PRO A 53 6.17 11.09 -7.25
CA PRO A 53 7.63 11.05 -7.40
C PRO A 53 8.23 9.67 -7.05
N ALA A 54 7.70 9.00 -6.04
CA ALA A 54 8.17 7.69 -5.61
C ALA A 54 7.76 6.59 -6.61
N VAL A 55 6.52 6.65 -7.11
CA VAL A 55 5.99 5.71 -8.11
C VAL A 55 6.75 5.85 -9.43
N ASP A 56 6.94 7.07 -9.95
CA ASP A 56 7.69 7.32 -11.18
C ASP A 56 9.11 6.75 -11.08
N LYS A 57 9.81 7.01 -9.97
CA LYS A 57 11.15 6.48 -9.72
C LYS A 57 11.17 4.94 -9.71
N TYR A 58 10.20 4.32 -9.04
CA TYR A 58 10.12 2.86 -8.98
C TYR A 58 9.85 2.24 -10.34
N LEU A 59 8.92 2.80 -11.11
CA LEU A 59 8.61 2.33 -12.46
C LEU A 59 9.77 2.54 -13.43
N GLN A 60 10.55 3.61 -13.29
CA GLN A 60 11.76 3.82 -14.07
C GLN A 60 12.81 2.72 -13.78
N ILE A 61 13.05 2.40 -12.51
CA ILE A 61 13.97 1.31 -12.13
C ILE A 61 13.53 -0.02 -12.76
N LEU A 62 12.22 -0.31 -12.74
CA LEU A 62 11.68 -1.52 -13.36
C LEU A 62 11.83 -1.52 -14.88
N LEU A 63 11.59 -0.37 -15.54
CA LEU A 63 11.78 -0.19 -16.97
C LEU A 63 13.24 -0.44 -17.37
N ASP A 64 14.19 0.12 -16.61
CA ASP A 64 15.63 -0.02 -16.84
C ASP A 64 16.12 -1.46 -16.63
N PHE A 65 15.51 -2.18 -15.67
CA PHE A 65 15.83 -3.57 -15.40
C PHE A 65 15.26 -4.53 -16.44
N SER A 66 13.97 -4.41 -16.76
CA SER A 66 13.29 -5.26 -17.74
C SER A 66 12.04 -4.56 -18.27
N PRO A 67 12.04 -4.01 -19.49
CA PRO A 67 10.93 -3.20 -19.99
C PRO A 67 9.56 -3.88 -19.94
N ASN A 68 9.51 -5.20 -20.09
CA ASN A 68 8.27 -5.99 -20.05
C ASN A 68 7.53 -5.94 -18.70
N THR A 69 8.19 -5.60 -17.59
CA THR A 69 7.53 -5.55 -16.27
C THR A 69 6.60 -4.35 -16.10
N VAL A 70 6.72 -3.34 -16.96
CA VAL A 70 5.88 -2.12 -16.96
C VAL A 70 5.18 -1.89 -18.30
N GLY A 71 5.20 -2.87 -19.22
CA GLY A 71 4.56 -2.75 -20.54
C GLY A 71 5.37 -1.96 -21.56
N GLY A 72 6.70 -1.85 -21.38
CA GLY A 72 7.65 -1.29 -22.33
C GLY A 72 7.83 0.22 -22.27
N LYS A 73 7.05 0.94 -21.44
CA LYS A 73 7.17 2.39 -21.25
C LYS A 73 6.61 2.82 -19.90
N LEU A 74 6.92 4.04 -19.48
CA LEU A 74 6.29 4.65 -18.31
C LEU A 74 4.82 5.03 -18.60
N PRO A 75 3.95 5.01 -17.57
CA PRO A 75 2.59 5.50 -17.68
C PRO A 75 2.53 7.03 -17.89
N ASP A 76 1.45 7.51 -18.50
CA ASP A 76 1.21 8.94 -18.68
C ASP A 76 0.55 9.59 -17.44
N ALA A 77 0.27 10.91 -17.52
CA ALA A 77 -0.30 11.66 -16.41
C ALA A 77 -1.70 11.20 -15.97
N ASN A 78 -2.48 10.55 -16.85
CA ASN A 78 -3.83 10.06 -16.52
C ASN A 78 -3.78 8.80 -15.64
N PHE A 79 -2.62 8.17 -15.51
CA PHE A 79 -2.41 7.07 -14.56
C PHE A 79 -2.56 7.51 -13.10
N PHE A 80 -2.20 8.76 -12.79
CA PHE A 80 -2.32 9.31 -11.45
C PHE A 80 -3.70 9.95 -11.29
N PHE A 81 -4.49 9.42 -10.35
CA PHE A 81 -5.79 10.00 -10.04
C PHE A 81 -5.66 11.43 -9.50
N GLN A 82 -6.27 12.38 -10.21
CA GLN A 82 -6.35 13.78 -9.83
C GLN A 82 -7.78 14.05 -9.37
N LYS A 83 -7.94 14.47 -8.11
CA LYS A 83 -9.24 14.82 -7.53
C LYS A 83 -9.49 16.31 -7.63
#